data_AF-A0A147HBW6-F1
#
_entry.id   AF-A0A147HBW6-F1
#
_cell.length_a   1.000
_cell.length_b   1.000
_cell.length_c   1.000
_cell.angle_alpha   90.00
_cell.angle_beta   90.00
_cell.angle_gamma   90.00
#
_symmetry.space_group_name_H-M   'P 1'
#
loop_
_entity.id
_entity.type
_entity.pdbx_description
1 polymer ?
#
loop_
_entity_poly.entity_id
_entity_poly.type
_entity_poly.pdbx_seq_one_letter_code
_entity_poly.pdbx_strand_id
1 'polypeptide(L)'
;LDWMLPDGTGGDVLDWLRHRPGVQPPAIVLTTLADEAQVVDGLNSGADDYLIKPARPAELLARISALVRRTRSRGPQVLSLGGYRVDLLQHRIAFDGRSAELTQKEFDLAVYLFQNPHVLLSREHLLNRVWGKTADVTTRTVDTHISRLRRKLALDGDGPLKLTPVYGRGYRLDAESGTGEDDLPEGGAEVAH
;
A
#
# COMPACT_ATOMS: atom_id res chain seq x y z
N LEU A 1 17.32 -1.94 -11.98
CA LEU A 1 17.36 -0.88 -12.99
C LEU A 1 18.62 -1.05 -13.81
N ASP A 2 18.55 -1.00 -15.13
CA ASP A 2 19.77 -0.92 -15.96
C ASP A 2 20.25 0.53 -15.99
N TRP A 3 21.57 0.73 -15.94
CA TRP A 3 22.13 2.08 -16.03
C TRP A 3 22.11 2.61 -17.46
N MET A 4 22.25 1.71 -18.43
CA MET A 4 22.18 2.03 -19.85
C MET A 4 20.79 1.65 -20.35
N LEU A 5 19.96 2.65 -20.66
CA LEU A 5 18.64 2.46 -21.25
C LEU A 5 18.67 2.96 -22.71
N PRO A 6 17.81 2.41 -23.61
CA PRO A 6 17.78 2.85 -25.01
C PRO A 6 17.39 4.32 -25.21
N ASP A 7 16.66 4.88 -24.25
CA ASP A 7 15.98 6.18 -24.28
C ASP A 7 16.49 7.16 -23.21
N GLY A 8 17.54 6.80 -22.45
CA GLY A 8 18.12 7.65 -21.41
C GLY A 8 19.09 6.90 -20.50
N THR A 9 19.30 7.43 -19.29
CA THR A 9 20.15 6.77 -18.28
C THR A 9 19.31 6.24 -17.12
N GLY A 10 19.84 5.23 -16.43
CA GLY A 10 19.27 4.78 -15.16
C GLY A 10 19.27 5.89 -14.10
N GLY A 11 20.17 6.87 -14.21
CA GLY A 11 20.19 8.08 -13.40
C GLY A 11 18.91 8.89 -13.54
N ASP A 12 18.45 9.14 -14.77
CA ASP A 12 17.22 9.90 -15.04
C ASP A 12 15.98 9.23 -14.43
N VAL A 13 15.93 7.88 -14.52
CA VAL A 13 14.85 7.09 -13.93
C VAL A 13 14.89 7.11 -12.40
N LEU A 14 16.09 7.04 -11.81
CA LEU A 14 16.27 7.17 -10.36
C LEU A 14 15.86 8.56 -9.90
N ASP A 15 16.31 9.61 -10.55
CA ASP A 15 16.01 10.98 -10.19
C ASP A 15 14.50 11.24 -10.24
N TRP A 16 13.84 10.82 -11.31
CA TRP A 16 12.39 10.87 -11.41
C TRP A 16 11.71 10.09 -10.27
N LEU A 17 12.18 8.87 -9.95
CA LEU A 17 11.63 8.07 -8.87
C LEU A 17 11.78 8.74 -7.49
N ARG A 18 12.92 9.39 -7.25
CA ARG A 18 13.23 10.09 -5.99
C ARG A 18 12.46 11.41 -5.83
N HIS A 19 11.99 12.01 -6.92
CA HIS A 19 11.15 13.22 -6.89
C HIS A 19 9.64 12.94 -6.83
N ARG A 20 9.20 11.67 -6.90
CA ARG A 20 7.77 11.33 -6.78
C ARG A 20 7.28 11.36 -5.32
N PRO A 21 6.07 11.89 -5.06
CA PRO A 21 5.45 11.81 -3.74
C PRO A 21 5.07 10.37 -3.40
N GLY A 22 5.13 10.04 -2.10
CA GLY A 22 4.77 8.71 -1.57
C GLY A 22 5.98 7.85 -1.17
N VAL A 23 5.72 6.56 -0.91
CA VAL A 23 6.76 5.61 -0.50
C VAL A 23 7.61 5.25 -1.73
N GLN A 24 8.90 5.56 -1.66
CA GLN A 24 9.83 5.26 -2.72
C GLN A 24 10.30 3.80 -2.61
N PRO A 25 10.22 3.00 -3.69
CA PRO A 25 10.72 1.63 -3.66
C PRO A 25 12.24 1.61 -3.57
N PRO A 26 12.82 0.54 -3.00
CA PRO A 26 14.26 0.32 -3.06
C PRO A 26 14.71 0.06 -4.49
N ALA A 27 15.87 0.59 -4.87
CA ALA A 27 16.41 0.47 -6.22
C ALA A 27 17.79 -0.19 -6.23
N ILE A 28 17.93 -1.27 -7.00
CA ILE A 28 19.23 -1.87 -7.34
C ILE A 28 19.58 -1.49 -8.77
N VAL A 29 20.76 -0.91 -8.99
CA VAL A 29 21.33 -0.72 -10.32
C VAL A 29 22.09 -1.98 -10.72
N LEU A 30 21.85 -2.48 -11.94
CA LEU A 30 22.50 -3.65 -12.50
C LEU A 30 23.06 -3.29 -13.88
N THR A 31 24.39 -3.24 -14.04
CA THR A 31 25.04 -2.68 -15.24
C THR A 31 26.37 -3.37 -15.55
N THR A 32 26.89 -3.21 -16.77
CA THR A 32 28.26 -3.64 -17.12
C THR A 32 29.32 -2.61 -16.76
N LEU A 33 28.91 -1.38 -16.37
CA LEU A 33 29.82 -0.31 -15.97
C LEU A 33 30.39 -0.59 -14.57
N ALA A 34 31.69 -0.84 -14.52
CA ALA A 34 32.41 -1.26 -13.33
C ALA A 34 33.34 -0.19 -12.75
N ASP A 35 33.48 0.95 -13.43
CA ASP A 35 34.36 2.03 -12.98
C ASP A 35 33.87 2.64 -11.67
N GLU A 36 34.78 2.89 -10.75
CA GLU A 36 34.47 3.42 -9.41
C GLU A 36 33.63 4.71 -9.48
N ALA A 37 33.99 5.64 -10.37
CA ALA A 37 33.23 6.87 -10.57
C ALA A 37 31.76 6.61 -10.93
N GLN A 38 31.48 5.61 -11.77
CA GLN A 38 30.11 5.24 -12.17
C GLN A 38 29.34 4.59 -11.02
N VAL A 39 30.02 3.76 -10.22
CA VAL A 39 29.42 3.16 -9.02
C VAL A 39 29.04 4.26 -8.03
N VAL A 40 29.94 5.21 -7.78
CA VAL A 40 29.74 6.34 -6.88
C VAL A 40 28.59 7.22 -7.36
N ASP A 41 28.56 7.57 -8.65
CA ASP A 41 27.48 8.37 -9.25
C ASP A 41 26.12 7.67 -9.11
N GLY A 42 26.07 6.36 -9.36
CA GLY A 42 24.85 5.56 -9.22
C GLY A 42 24.31 5.52 -7.79
N LEU A 43 25.18 5.34 -6.81
CA LEU A 43 24.80 5.36 -5.40
C LEU A 43 24.37 6.78 -4.94
N ASN A 44 25.09 7.82 -5.36
CA ASN A 44 24.76 9.21 -5.03
C ASN A 44 23.45 9.69 -5.66
N SER A 45 23.10 9.16 -6.83
CA SER A 45 21.81 9.38 -7.51
C SER A 45 20.64 8.68 -6.80
N GLY A 46 20.90 8.02 -5.67
CA GLY A 46 19.89 7.42 -4.81
C GLY A 46 19.65 5.94 -5.08
N ALA A 47 20.56 5.20 -5.71
CA ALA A 47 20.48 3.74 -5.72
C ALA A 47 20.75 3.17 -4.31
N ASP A 48 20.01 2.14 -3.91
CA ASP A 48 20.20 1.45 -2.63
C ASP A 48 21.30 0.38 -2.69
N ASP A 49 21.59 -0.12 -3.89
CA ASP A 49 22.68 -1.05 -4.19
C ASP A 49 23.08 -0.92 -5.68
N TYR A 50 24.32 -1.28 -5.99
CA TYR A 50 24.89 -1.22 -7.34
C TYR A 50 25.63 -2.54 -7.63
N LEU A 51 25.25 -3.23 -8.70
CA LEU A 51 25.76 -4.56 -9.03
C LEU A 51 26.25 -4.63 -10.48
N ILE A 52 27.45 -5.20 -10.66
CA ILE A 52 28.07 -5.36 -11.98
C ILE A 52 27.65 -6.69 -12.61
N LYS A 53 27.32 -6.65 -13.91
CA LYS A 53 27.01 -7.83 -14.72
C LYS A 53 28.30 -8.56 -15.15
N PRO A 54 28.33 -9.90 -15.18
CA PRO A 54 27.22 -10.81 -14.88
C PRO A 54 27.06 -11.04 -13.38
N ALA A 55 25.89 -10.70 -12.84
CA ALA A 55 25.57 -10.98 -11.45
C ALA A 55 25.31 -12.47 -11.24
N ARG A 56 25.86 -13.02 -10.14
CA ARG A 56 25.54 -14.40 -9.73
C ARG A 56 24.11 -14.44 -9.20
N PRO A 57 23.26 -15.40 -9.62
CA PRO A 57 21.85 -15.44 -9.21
C PRO A 57 21.65 -15.45 -7.68
N ALA A 58 22.45 -16.24 -6.96
CA ALA A 58 22.38 -16.32 -5.51
C ALA A 58 22.78 -14.99 -4.83
N GLU A 59 23.76 -14.28 -5.38
CA GLU A 59 24.19 -12.97 -4.86
C GLU A 59 23.11 -11.92 -5.07
N LEU A 60 22.53 -11.86 -6.27
CA LEU A 60 21.43 -10.95 -6.57
C LEU A 60 20.23 -11.19 -5.63
N LEU A 61 19.86 -12.46 -5.41
CA LEU A 61 18.80 -12.82 -4.47
C LEU A 61 19.10 -12.40 -3.03
N ALA A 62 20.35 -12.57 -2.58
CA ALA A 62 20.79 -12.16 -1.25
C ALA A 62 20.70 -10.63 -1.08
N ARG A 63 21.12 -9.86 -2.09
CA ARG A 63 21.05 -8.38 -2.11
C ARG A 63 19.62 -7.87 -2.11
N ILE A 64 18.76 -8.43 -2.95
CA ILE A 64 17.32 -8.13 -2.95
C ILE A 64 16.73 -8.39 -1.55
N SER A 65 17.01 -9.55 -0.97
CA SER A 65 16.52 -9.92 0.37
C SER A 65 17.00 -8.95 1.45
N ALA A 66 18.26 -8.51 1.38
CA ALA A 66 18.84 -7.55 2.32
C ALA A 66 18.17 -6.16 2.21
N LEU A 67 17.88 -5.68 0.99
CA LEU A 67 17.19 -4.42 0.79
C LEU A 67 15.74 -4.46 1.28
N VAL A 68 15.01 -5.54 1.00
CA VAL A 68 13.63 -5.72 1.50
C VAL A 68 13.59 -5.71 3.04
N ARG A 69 14.59 -6.32 3.70
CA ARG A 69 14.71 -6.26 5.16
C ARG A 69 14.94 -4.82 5.67
N ARG A 70 15.75 -4.03 4.96
CA ARG A 70 16.06 -2.62 5.31
C ARG A 70 14.87 -1.68 5.07
N THR A 71 14.07 -1.91 4.03
CA THR A 71 12.88 -1.08 3.76
C THR A 71 11.74 -1.38 4.72
N ARG A 72 11.57 -2.64 5.15
CA ARG A 72 10.65 -2.99 6.26
C ARG A 72 10.99 -2.28 7.57
N SER A 73 12.25 -1.89 7.77
CA SER A 73 12.68 -1.14 8.96
C SER A 73 12.57 0.38 8.82
N ARG A 74 12.33 0.92 7.60
CA ARG A 74 12.26 2.38 7.32
C ARG A 74 10.86 2.91 6.97
N GLY A 75 9.86 2.06 6.69
CA GLY A 75 8.47 2.52 6.53
C GLY A 75 7.83 2.93 7.87
N PRO A 76 6.71 3.69 7.87
CA PRO A 76 5.94 3.88 9.08
C PRO A 76 5.53 2.51 9.61
N GLN A 77 6.10 2.14 10.76
CA GLN A 77 5.78 0.88 11.44
C GLN A 77 4.32 0.86 11.91
N VAL A 78 3.66 2.02 11.88
CA VAL A 78 2.30 2.22 12.31
C VAL A 78 1.53 3.03 11.26
N LEU A 79 0.41 2.50 10.77
CA LEU A 79 -0.58 3.28 10.01
C LEU A 79 -1.63 3.84 11.00
N SER A 80 -2.14 5.04 10.75
CA SER A 80 -3.21 5.63 11.56
C SER A 80 -4.27 6.26 10.67
N LEU A 81 -5.53 5.86 10.88
CA LEU A 81 -6.66 6.33 10.09
C LEU A 81 -7.95 6.18 10.90
N GLY A 82 -8.74 7.24 11.03
CA GLY A 82 -10.04 7.21 11.73
C GLY A 82 -9.97 6.61 13.14
N GLY A 83 -8.94 6.95 13.94
CA GLY A 83 -8.76 6.38 15.29
C GLY A 83 -8.21 4.95 15.35
N TYR A 84 -8.07 4.27 14.21
CA TYR A 84 -7.40 2.97 14.14
C TYR A 84 -5.89 3.15 14.07
N ARG A 85 -5.18 2.26 14.75
CA ARG A 85 -3.71 2.17 14.75
C ARG A 85 -3.30 0.76 14.30
N VAL A 86 -2.61 0.67 13.17
CA VAL A 86 -2.15 -0.59 12.57
C VAL A 86 -0.65 -0.68 12.74
N ASP A 87 -0.18 -1.49 13.68
CA ASP A 87 1.24 -1.80 13.88
C ASP A 87 1.65 -2.95 12.95
N LEU A 88 2.46 -2.61 11.95
CA LEU A 88 2.96 -3.52 10.92
C LEU A 88 4.07 -4.44 11.43
N LEU A 89 4.77 -4.08 12.51
CA LEU A 89 5.80 -4.93 13.09
C LEU A 89 5.21 -5.93 14.06
N GLN A 90 4.28 -5.49 14.90
CA GLN A 90 3.62 -6.31 15.90
C GLN A 90 2.42 -7.09 15.34
N HIS A 91 2.10 -6.92 14.06
CA HIS A 91 0.94 -7.52 13.40
C HIS A 91 -0.37 -7.26 14.16
N ARG A 92 -0.57 -6.01 14.60
CA ARG A 92 -1.66 -5.64 15.51
C ARG A 92 -2.46 -4.47 14.97
N ILE A 93 -3.79 -4.57 15.04
CA ILE A 93 -4.69 -3.45 14.77
C ILE A 93 -5.41 -3.12 16.06
N ALA A 94 -5.44 -1.84 16.44
CA ALA A 94 -6.20 -1.35 17.58
C ALA A 94 -7.13 -0.22 17.17
N PHE A 95 -8.30 -0.14 17.80
CA PHE A 95 -9.27 0.95 17.68
C PHE A 95 -9.72 1.35 19.09
N ASP A 96 -9.72 2.64 19.40
CA ASP A 96 -10.01 3.16 20.74
C ASP A 96 -9.23 2.45 21.86
N GLY A 97 -7.95 2.16 21.60
CA GLY A 97 -7.05 1.47 22.54
C GLY A 97 -7.31 -0.04 22.69
N ARG A 98 -8.32 -0.62 22.02
CA ARG A 98 -8.63 -2.05 22.05
C ARG A 98 -8.02 -2.75 20.85
N SER A 99 -7.20 -3.77 21.10
CA SER A 99 -6.61 -4.61 20.05
C SER A 99 -7.64 -5.58 19.47
N ALA A 100 -7.66 -5.72 18.15
CA ALA A 100 -8.45 -6.71 17.46
C ALA A 100 -7.65 -8.01 17.25
N GLU A 101 -8.26 -9.15 17.53
CA GLU A 101 -7.67 -10.47 17.28
C GLU A 101 -7.91 -10.89 15.82
N LEU A 102 -6.89 -10.77 14.98
CA LEU A 102 -6.94 -11.11 13.57
C LEU A 102 -6.04 -12.31 13.27
N THR A 103 -6.49 -13.19 12.38
CA THR A 103 -5.60 -14.16 11.74
C THR A 103 -4.63 -13.44 10.79
N GLN A 104 -3.54 -14.10 10.37
CA GLN A 104 -2.58 -13.50 9.44
C GLN A 104 -3.24 -12.99 8.14
N LYS A 105 -4.17 -13.76 7.56
CA LYS A 105 -4.86 -13.34 6.32
C LYS A 105 -5.86 -12.22 6.53
N GLU A 106 -6.53 -12.18 7.68
CA GLU A 106 -7.38 -11.04 8.06
C GLU A 106 -6.52 -9.79 8.24
N PHE A 107 -5.37 -9.90 8.92
CA PHE A 107 -4.43 -8.79 9.09
C PHE A 107 -3.89 -8.28 7.75
N ASP A 108 -3.39 -9.17 6.89
CA ASP A 108 -2.86 -8.80 5.57
C ASP A 108 -3.92 -8.07 4.72
N LEU A 109 -5.16 -8.57 4.74
CA LEU A 109 -6.29 -7.94 4.03
C LEU A 109 -6.63 -6.56 4.62
N ALA A 110 -6.68 -6.45 5.95
CA ALA A 110 -6.93 -5.18 6.62
C ALA A 110 -5.83 -4.16 6.30
N VAL A 111 -4.55 -4.51 6.46
CA VAL A 111 -3.42 -3.65 6.10
C VAL A 111 -3.56 -3.12 4.68
N TYR A 112 -3.91 -4.00 3.72
CA TYR A 112 -4.06 -3.58 2.34
C TYR A 112 -5.21 -2.58 2.13
N LEU A 113 -6.34 -2.75 2.83
CA LEU A 113 -7.44 -1.78 2.83
C LEU A 113 -7.01 -0.44 3.47
N PHE A 114 -6.35 -0.48 4.62
CA PHE A 114 -5.87 0.71 5.35
C PHE A 114 -4.79 1.50 4.60
N GLN A 115 -4.01 0.84 3.74
CA GLN A 115 -3.04 1.48 2.86
C GLN A 115 -3.69 2.15 1.64
N ASN A 116 -4.94 1.82 1.33
CA ASN A 116 -5.65 2.30 0.14
C ASN A 116 -7.04 2.86 0.51
N PRO A 117 -7.13 3.86 1.42
CA PRO A 117 -8.40 4.46 1.79
C PRO A 117 -9.03 5.14 0.57
N HIS A 118 -10.36 5.11 0.50
CA HIS A 118 -11.18 5.67 -0.58
C HIS A 118 -10.97 5.04 -1.97
N VAL A 119 -10.16 3.99 -2.09
CA VAL A 119 -9.91 3.29 -3.35
C VAL A 119 -10.84 2.08 -3.48
N LEU A 120 -11.51 1.95 -4.62
CA LEU A 120 -12.27 0.75 -4.97
C LEU A 120 -11.30 -0.39 -5.34
N LEU A 121 -11.25 -1.43 -4.52
CA LEU A 121 -10.45 -2.62 -4.75
C LEU A 121 -11.32 -3.77 -5.22
N SER A 122 -11.01 -4.35 -6.38
CA SER A 122 -11.77 -5.48 -6.92
C SER A 122 -11.54 -6.76 -6.12
N ARG A 123 -12.51 -7.68 -6.15
CA ARG A 123 -12.39 -8.97 -5.45
C ARG A 123 -11.20 -9.78 -5.94
N GLU A 124 -11.00 -9.82 -7.25
CA GLU A 124 -9.88 -10.52 -7.87
C GLU A 124 -8.54 -9.91 -7.46
N HIS A 125 -8.47 -8.58 -7.38
CA HIS A 125 -7.27 -7.88 -6.93
C HIS A 125 -6.95 -8.18 -5.46
N LEU A 126 -7.95 -8.11 -4.57
CA LEU A 126 -7.80 -8.47 -3.16
C LEU A 126 -7.38 -9.94 -2.97
N LEU A 127 -7.99 -10.84 -3.74
CA LEU A 127 -7.65 -12.26 -3.76
C LEU A 127 -6.18 -12.47 -4.13
N ASN A 128 -5.77 -11.95 -5.28
CA ASN A 128 -4.41 -12.08 -5.79
C ASN A 128 -3.39 -11.45 -4.85
N ARG A 129 -3.73 -10.32 -4.21
CA ARG A 129 -2.82 -9.62 -3.32
C ARG A 129 -2.56 -10.36 -2.01
N VAL A 130 -3.61 -10.95 -1.41
CA VAL A 130 -3.54 -11.53 -0.06
C VAL A 130 -3.30 -13.05 -0.10
N TRP A 131 -3.85 -13.76 -1.09
CA TRP A 131 -3.71 -15.22 -1.23
C TRP A 131 -2.83 -15.66 -2.40
N GLY A 132 -2.48 -14.77 -3.32
CA GLY A 132 -1.70 -15.13 -4.51
C GLY A 132 -2.49 -16.02 -5.49
N LYS A 133 -1.80 -16.54 -6.52
CA LYS A 133 -2.37 -17.46 -7.51
C LYS A 133 -2.45 -18.89 -6.98
N THR A 134 -3.17 -19.08 -5.87
CA THR A 134 -3.38 -20.42 -5.29
C THR A 134 -4.64 -21.03 -5.89
N ALA A 135 -4.54 -22.21 -6.50
CA ALA A 135 -5.60 -22.81 -7.33
C ALA A 135 -6.94 -23.06 -6.58
N ASP A 136 -6.90 -23.18 -5.25
CA ASP A 136 -8.07 -23.55 -4.44
C ASP A 136 -8.83 -22.36 -3.82
N VAL A 137 -8.37 -21.12 -4.04
CA VAL A 137 -8.95 -19.94 -3.38
C VAL A 137 -9.77 -19.12 -4.36
N THR A 138 -11.05 -18.95 -4.06
CA THR A 138 -11.99 -18.16 -4.88
C THR A 138 -12.26 -16.79 -4.27
N THR A 139 -12.90 -15.90 -5.04
CA THR A 139 -13.36 -14.59 -4.56
C THR A 139 -14.34 -14.66 -3.38
N ARG A 140 -15.05 -15.78 -3.18
CA ARG A 140 -15.88 -16.03 -1.97
C ARG A 140 -15.07 -16.03 -0.68
N THR A 141 -13.80 -16.41 -0.76
CA THR A 141 -12.86 -16.34 0.38
C THR A 141 -12.68 -14.90 0.81
N VAL A 142 -12.53 -13.97 -0.15
CA VAL A 142 -12.43 -12.54 0.12
C VAL A 142 -13.68 -12.05 0.83
N ASP A 143 -14.87 -12.36 0.30
CA ASP A 143 -16.14 -11.93 0.89
C ASP A 143 -16.29 -12.40 2.35
N THR A 144 -15.88 -13.64 2.64
CA THR A 144 -15.90 -14.22 4.00
C THR A 144 -14.96 -13.46 4.94
N HIS A 145 -13.74 -13.15 4.50
CA HIS A 145 -12.76 -12.43 5.31
C HIS A 145 -13.16 -10.96 5.49
N ILE A 146 -13.74 -10.32 4.48
CA ILE A 146 -14.30 -8.98 4.60
C ILE A 146 -15.41 -8.94 5.65
N SER A 147 -16.34 -9.91 5.63
CA SER A 147 -17.41 -9.98 6.63
C SER A 147 -16.88 -10.11 8.06
N ARG A 148 -15.85 -10.96 8.26
CA ARG A 148 -15.17 -11.09 9.55
C ARG A 148 -14.45 -9.81 9.97
N LEU A 149 -13.72 -9.17 9.06
CA LEU A 149 -13.02 -7.91 9.31
C LEU A 149 -13.99 -6.82 9.72
N ARG A 150 -15.12 -6.67 9.00
CA ARG A 150 -16.16 -5.69 9.34
C ARG A 150 -16.60 -5.82 10.79
N ARG A 151 -16.91 -7.03 11.24
CA ARG A 151 -17.33 -7.30 12.62
C ARG A 151 -16.22 -7.07 13.64
N LYS A 152 -15.02 -7.60 13.38
CA LYS A 152 -13.89 -7.55 14.32
C LYS A 152 -13.32 -6.14 14.50
N LEU A 153 -13.43 -5.31 13.46
CA LEU A 153 -12.93 -3.94 13.44
C LEU A 153 -14.05 -2.91 13.53
N ALA A 154 -15.31 -3.30 13.70
CA ALA A 154 -16.48 -2.41 13.74
C ALA A 154 -16.58 -1.46 12.51
N LEU A 155 -16.25 -1.97 11.32
CA LEU A 155 -16.25 -1.20 10.05
C LEU A 155 -17.59 -1.24 9.31
N ASP A 156 -18.67 -1.66 9.97
CA ASP A 156 -20.02 -1.75 9.44
C ASP A 156 -21.02 -0.74 10.00
N GLY A 157 -20.68 -0.04 11.09
CA GLY A 157 -21.53 0.98 11.74
C GLY A 157 -21.19 2.42 11.36
N ASP A 158 -21.63 3.37 12.20
CA ASP A 158 -21.38 4.82 12.10
C ASP A 158 -20.02 5.21 12.72
N GLY A 159 -19.05 4.30 12.58
CA GLY A 159 -17.68 4.54 13.02
C GLY A 159 -16.95 5.48 12.05
N PRO A 160 -15.80 6.03 12.46
CA PRO A 160 -15.00 6.93 11.63
C PRO A 160 -14.48 6.27 10.33
N LEU A 161 -14.52 4.94 10.24
CA LEU A 161 -14.22 4.18 9.04
C LEU A 161 -15.32 3.19 8.69
N LYS A 162 -15.61 3.09 7.40
CA LYS A 162 -16.65 2.21 6.86
C LYS A 162 -16.13 1.37 5.70
N LEU A 163 -16.27 0.05 5.81
CA LEU A 163 -15.90 -0.89 4.75
C LEU A 163 -17.14 -1.28 3.93
N THR A 164 -17.31 -0.58 2.82
CA THR A 164 -18.52 -0.65 1.98
C THR A 164 -18.33 -1.62 0.81
N PRO A 165 -19.29 -2.53 0.57
CA PRO A 165 -19.34 -3.30 -0.67
C PRO A 165 -19.81 -2.42 -1.82
N VAL A 166 -19.08 -2.42 -2.93
CA VAL A 166 -19.53 -1.83 -4.19
C VAL A 166 -20.04 -2.95 -5.09
N TYR A 167 -21.36 -2.95 -5.31
CA TYR A 167 -22.08 -4.05 -5.97
C TYR A 167 -21.43 -4.43 -7.31
N GLY A 168 -21.18 -5.73 -7.50
CA GLY A 168 -20.53 -6.28 -8.70
C GLY A 168 -19.06 -5.92 -8.90
N ARG A 169 -18.46 -5.01 -8.11
CA ARG A 169 -17.09 -4.51 -8.35
C ARG A 169 -16.10 -4.94 -7.28
N GLY A 170 -16.41 -4.74 -6.00
CA GLY A 170 -15.46 -5.04 -4.93
C GLY A 170 -15.76 -4.34 -3.61
N TYR A 171 -14.72 -3.84 -2.96
CA TYR A 171 -14.80 -3.24 -1.63
C TYR A 171 -14.01 -1.94 -1.58
N ARG A 172 -14.48 -1.01 -0.76
CA ARG A 172 -13.82 0.27 -0.49
C ARG A 172 -13.89 0.58 1.00
N LEU A 173 -12.77 1.04 1.56
CA LEU A 173 -12.69 1.54 2.93
C LEU A 173 -12.76 3.07 2.87
N ASP A 174 -13.82 3.65 3.38
CA ASP A 174 -14.02 5.10 3.40
C ASP A 174 -13.87 5.62 4.83
N ALA A 175 -13.10 6.69 5.01
CA ALA A 175 -13.22 7.52 6.20
C ALA A 175 -14.50 8.36 6.11
N GLU A 176 -15.32 8.36 7.15
CA GLU A 176 -16.43 9.30 7.23
C GLU A 176 -15.86 10.70 7.47
N SER A 177 -15.95 11.56 6.45
CA SER A 177 -15.85 13.00 6.65
C SER A 177 -16.97 13.38 7.60
N GLY A 178 -16.66 13.95 8.77
CA GLY A 178 -17.70 14.49 9.65
C GLY A 178 -18.60 15.41 8.85
N THR A 179 -19.87 15.07 8.73
CA THR A 179 -20.89 15.92 8.11
C THR A 179 -20.99 17.20 8.93
N GLY A 180 -20.62 18.32 8.34
CA GLY A 180 -20.73 19.65 8.92
C GLY A 180 -20.44 20.72 7.88
N GLU A 181 -21.33 20.85 6.90
CA GLU A 181 -21.71 22.06 6.11
C GLU A 181 -22.23 21.66 4.73
N ASP A 182 -23.54 21.42 4.66
CA ASP A 182 -24.42 21.95 3.61
C ASP A 182 -25.86 21.57 3.99
N ASP A 183 -26.26 22.04 5.18
CA ASP A 183 -27.67 22.24 5.51
C ASP A 183 -27.95 23.71 5.19
N LEU A 184 -28.42 23.97 3.96
CA LEU A 184 -29.03 25.25 3.60
C LEU A 184 -30.55 25.07 3.73
N PRO A 185 -31.18 25.54 4.82
CA PRO A 185 -32.61 25.68 4.85
C PRO A 185 -33.05 26.97 4.14
N GLU A 186 -34.06 26.78 3.31
CA GLU A 186 -35.17 27.68 2.95
C GLU A 186 -34.92 29.05 2.32
N GLY A 187 -35.62 29.24 1.20
CA GLY A 187 -35.88 30.55 0.60
C GLY A 187 -36.96 30.49 -0.46
N GLY A 188 -38.13 29.93 -0.14
CA GLY A 188 -39.33 30.16 -0.91
C GLY A 188 -39.72 31.64 -0.82
N ALA A 189 -39.75 32.32 -1.95
CA ALA A 189 -40.44 33.60 -2.11
C ALA A 189 -41.13 33.60 -3.47
N GLU A 190 -42.35 33.09 -3.44
CA GLU A 190 -43.45 33.45 -4.32
C GLU A 190 -43.62 34.97 -4.31
N VAL A 191 -43.54 35.61 -5.48
CA VAL A 191 -44.24 36.88 -5.70
C VAL A 191 -44.79 36.91 -7.11
N ALA A 192 -46.10 36.67 -7.19
CA ALA A 192 -46.93 37.14 -8.28
C ALA A 192 -47.17 38.65 -8.08
N HIS A 193 -46.83 39.46 -9.09
CA HIS A 193 -47.70 40.50 -9.66
C HIS A 193 -47.06 41.15 -10.89
#